data_AF-A0A183GFG0-F1
#
_entry.id   AF-A0A183GFG0-F1
#
_cell.length_a   1.000
_cell.length_b   1.000
_cell.length_c   1.000
_cell.angle_alpha   90.00
_cell.angle_beta   90.00
_cell.angle_gamma   90.00
#
_symmetry.space_group_name_H-M   'P 1'
#
loop_
_entity.id
_entity.type
_entity.pdbx_description
1 polymer ?
#
loop_
_entity_poly.entity_id
_entity_poly.type
_entity_poly.pdbx_seq_one_letter_code
_entity_poly.pdbx_strand_id
1 'polypeptide(L)' 'LPDINWDELMSVPKDYWLNDAKETRQFLEEQVGPDLPAEVRAEMDAQEERIYKA' A
#
# COMPACT_ATOMS: atom_id res chain seq x y z
N LEU A 1 30.50 8.93 -2.71
CA LEU A 1 29.06 9.15 -2.41
C LEU A 1 28.98 9.56 -0.94
N PRO A 2 28.08 10.48 -0.56
CA PRO A 2 27.85 10.76 0.86
C PRO A 2 27.44 9.49 1.59
N ASP A 3 27.66 9.43 2.90
CA ASP A 3 27.15 8.35 3.74
C ASP A 3 25.61 8.41 3.70
N ILE A 4 25.00 7.35 3.16
CA ILE A 4 23.55 7.24 3.01
C ILE A 4 22.99 6.61 4.27
N ASN A 5 21.98 7.26 4.86
CA ASN A 5 21.17 6.66 5.92
C ASN A 5 20.22 5.62 5.31
N TRP A 6 20.63 4.35 5.31
CA TRP A 6 19.86 3.26 4.73
C TRP A 6 18.58 2.93 5.51
N ASP A 7 18.56 3.13 6.83
CA ASP A 7 17.40 2.84 7.67
C ASP A 7 16.24 3.80 7.37
N GLU A 8 16.56 5.09 7.19
CA GLU A 8 15.57 6.08 6.78
C GLU A 8 15.08 5.84 5.34
N LEU A 9 16.01 5.56 4.42
CA LEU A 9 15.70 5.30 3.02
C LEU A 9 14.79 4.09 2.81
N MET A 10 14.97 3.05 3.63
CA MET A 10 14.22 1.79 3.54
C MET A 10 13.11 1.68 4.59
N SER A 11 12.77 2.78 5.26
CA SER A 11 11.76 2.77 6.31
C SER A 11 10.37 2.39 5.77
N VAL A 12 9.65 1.59 6.55
CA VAL A 12 8.29 1.09 6.22
C VAL A 12 7.33 1.45 7.36
N PRO A 13 7.12 2.76 7.64
CA PRO A 13 6.35 3.18 8.81
C PRO A 13 4.87 2.73 8.70
N LYS A 14 4.40 1.97 9.70
CA LYS A 14 3.07 1.33 9.68
C LYS A 14 1.92 2.31 9.42
N ASP A 15 1.91 3.45 10.12
CA ASP A 15 0.85 4.46 9.99
C ASP A 15 0.77 5.07 8.59
N TYR A 16 1.92 5.24 7.92
CA TYR A 16 1.94 5.71 6.52
C TYR A 16 1.27 4.69 5.61
N TRP A 17 1.65 3.42 5.71
CA TRP A 17 1.11 2.36 4.86
C TRP A 17 -0.36 2.04 5.13
N LEU A 18 -0.82 2.20 6.37
CA LEU A 18 -2.26 2.09 6.69
C LEU A 18 -3.09 3.17 5.98
N ASN A 19 -2.59 4.41 5.93
CA ASN A 19 -3.26 5.50 5.24
C ASN A 19 -3.17 5.33 3.71
N ASP A 20 -1.99 5.00 3.19
CA ASP A 20 -1.76 4.79 1.76
C ASP A 20 -2.61 3.66 1.18
N ALA A 21 -2.75 2.53 1.90
CA ALA A 21 -3.61 1.43 1.47
C ALA A 21 -5.09 1.85 1.40
N LYS A 22 -5.56 2.62 2.39
CA LYS A 22 -6.92 3.17 2.39
C LYS A 22 -7.17 4.12 1.21
N GLU A 23 -6.25 5.03 0.96
CA GLU A 23 -6.35 5.99 -0.16
C GLU A 23 -6.30 5.28 -1.51
N THR A 24 -5.39 4.32 -1.68
CA THR A 24 -5.26 3.52 -2.91
C THR A 24 -6.53 2.73 -3.19
N ARG A 25 -7.12 2.11 -2.16
CA ARG A 25 -8.41 1.41 -2.30
C ARG A 25 -9.50 2.33 -2.78
N GLN A 26 -9.67 3.47 -2.10
CA GLN A 26 -10.68 4.45 -2.48
C GLN A 26 -10.50 4.90 -3.93
N PHE A 27 -9.27 5.23 -4.33
CA PHE A 27 -8.95 5.65 -5.69
C PHE A 27 -9.32 4.59 -6.74
N LEU A 28 -8.90 3.34 -6.55
CA LEU A 28 -9.16 2.28 -7.52
C LEU A 28 -10.65 1.91 -7.59
N GLU A 29 -11.36 1.95 -6.47
CA GLU A 29 -12.81 1.73 -6.45
C GLU A 29 -13.59 2.86 -7.13
N GLU A 30 -13.21 4.12 -6.92
CA GLU A 30 -13.89 5.27 -7.53
C GLU A 30 -13.55 5.44 -9.02
N GLN A 31 -12.29 5.24 -9.41
CA GLN A 31 -11.84 5.50 -10.78
C GLN A 31 -11.99 4.30 -11.71
N VAL A 32 -11.92 3.07 -11.19
CA VAL A 32 -11.96 1.84 -11.99
C VAL A 32 -13.17 0.99 -11.63
N GLY A 33 -13.51 0.89 -10.34
CA GLY A 33 -14.72 0.24 -9.86
C GLY A 33 -14.85 -1.22 -10.35
N PRO A 34 -15.88 -1.56 -11.13
CA PRO A 34 -16.13 -2.92 -11.59
C PRO A 34 -15.11 -3.41 -12.63
N ASP A 35 -14.43 -2.50 -13.33
CA ASP A 35 -13.44 -2.86 -14.36
C ASP A 35 -12.07 -3.21 -13.76
N LEU A 36 -11.89 -3.07 -12.44
CA LEU A 36 -10.65 -3.43 -11.76
C LEU A 36 -10.47 -4.96 -11.82
N PRO A 37 -9.36 -5.46 -12.38
CA PRO A 37 -9.11 -6.90 -12.44
C PRO A 37 -9.16 -7.55 -11.05
N ALA A 38 -9.72 -8.76 -10.99
CA ALA A 38 -9.92 -9.47 -9.73
C ALA A 38 -8.59 -9.75 -9.03
N GLU A 39 -7.53 -10.00 -9.79
CA GLU A 39 -6.18 -10.23 -9.30
C GLU A 39 -5.61 -8.99 -8.60
N VAL A 40 -5.85 -7.80 -9.14
CA VAL A 40 -5.40 -6.54 -8.50
C VAL A 40 -6.14 -6.33 -7.18
N ARG A 41 -7.45 -6.58 -7.16
CA ARG A 41 -8.25 -6.50 -5.92
C ARG A 41 -7.75 -7.49 -4.86
N ALA A 42 -7.43 -8.72 -5.26
CA ALA A 42 -6.86 -9.73 -4.37
C ALA A 42 -5.50 -9.31 -3.79
N GLU A 43 -4.64 -8.67 -4.60
CA GLU A 43 -3.36 -8.15 -4.10
C GLU A 43 -3.53 -6.98 -3.14
N MET A 44 -4.53 -6.10 -3.36
CA MET A 44 -4.87 -5.03 -2.41
C MET A 44 -5.31 -5.61 -1.07
N ASP A 45 -6.21 -6.61 -1.08
CA ASP A 45 -6.69 -7.27 0.13
C ASP A 45 -5.53 -7.95 0.89
N ALA A 46 -4.65 -8.65 0.17
CA ALA A 46 -3.49 -9.31 0.77
C ALA A 46 -2.44 -8.32 1.31
N GLN A 47 -2.25 -7.19 0.63
CA GLN A 47 -1.34 -6.13 1.09
C GLN A 47 -1.86 -5.48 2.38
N GLU A 48 -3.15 -5.13 2.42
CA GLU A 48 -3.79 -4.59 3.62
C GLU A 48 -3.67 -5.55 4.81
N GLU A 49 -3.92 -6.84 4.60
CA GLU A 49 -3.76 -7.85 5.65
C GLU A 49 -2.33 -7.89 6.21
N ARG A 50 -1.31 -7.80 5.34
CA ARG A 50 0.10 -7.74 5.75
C ARG A 50 0.39 -6.49 6.58
N ILE A 51 -0.11 -5.33 6.15
CA ILE A 51 0.09 -4.05 6.84
C ILE A 51 -0.57 -4.08 8.23
N TYR A 52 -1.78 -4.64 8.35
CA TYR A 52 -2.47 -4.74 9.64
C TYR A 52 -1.72 -5.65 10.63
N LYS A 53 -1.20 -6.78 10.16
CA LYS A 53 -0.48 -7.78 10.99
C LYS A 53 0.96 -7.39 11.35
N ALA A 54 1.57 -6.48 10.60
CA ALA A 54 2.92 -5.96 10.84
C ALA A 54 2.98 -5.00 12.03
#